data_AF-A0A0B5D5U8-F1
#
_entry.id   AF-A0A0B5D5U8-F1
#
_cell.length_a   1.000
_cell.length_b   1.000
_cell.length_c   1.000
_cell.angle_alpha   90.00
_cell.angle_beta   90.00
_cell.angle_gamma   90.00
#
_symmetry.space_group_name_H-M   'P 1'
#
loop_
_entity.id
_entity.type
_entity.pdbx_description
1 polymer ?
#
loop_
_entity_poly.entity_id
_entity_poly.type
_entity_poly.pdbx_seq_one_letter_code
_entity_poly.pdbx_strand_id
1 'polypeptide(L)'
;LDLNDHQKILWSYFPKQVPKTQAVMCCDNVNRGLAFGDGKIYLQQNNGVLVALNAKTGEQVWEVQVNDPETGATNTNAPMVVKDKVLTGCAGGEFGARCFMAAYYLKDGTLAWKAYSTGPDAEVLIGTDFNKDNPQYSALSVYKDI
;
A
#
# COMPACT_ATOMS: atom_id res chain seq x y z
N LEU A 1 -16.70 -12.29 12.40
CA LEU A 1 -17.81 -12.65 13.29
C LEU A 1 -18.49 -13.88 12.70
N ASP A 2 -18.84 -14.85 13.53
CA ASP A 2 -19.71 -15.94 13.11
C ASP A 2 -21.15 -15.43 13.10
N LEU A 3 -21.72 -15.25 11.91
CA LEU A 3 -23.09 -14.80 11.77
C LEU A 3 -24.10 -15.90 12.13
N ASN A 4 -23.66 -17.15 12.24
CA ASN A 4 -24.49 -18.30 12.61
C ASN A 4 -24.43 -18.62 14.11
N ASP A 5 -23.42 -18.14 14.83
CA ASP A 5 -23.23 -18.35 16.28
C ASP A 5 -23.09 -17.00 16.99
N HIS A 6 -24.23 -16.33 17.20
CA HIS A 6 -24.34 -15.14 18.06
C HIS A 6 -23.32 -14.03 17.81
N GLN A 7 -22.88 -13.82 16.56
CA GLN A 7 -21.87 -12.83 16.19
C GLN A 7 -20.55 -13.03 16.94
N LYS A 8 -20.23 -14.27 17.32
CA LYS A 8 -19.00 -14.61 18.03
C LYS A 8 -17.78 -14.23 17.20
N ILE A 9 -16.72 -13.79 17.87
CA ILE A 9 -15.42 -13.57 17.20
C ILE A 9 -14.81 -14.94 16.86
N LEU A 10 -14.61 -15.20 15.56
CA LEU A 10 -13.97 -16.44 15.07
C LEU A 10 -12.45 -16.41 15.32
N TRP A 11 -11.83 -15.28 15.00
CA TRP A 11 -10.41 -15.02 15.20
C TRP A 11 -10.18 -13.51 15.33
N SER A 12 -9.06 -13.16 15.95
CA SER A 12 -8.57 -11.78 16.06
C SER A 12 -7.08 -11.76 15.75
N TYR A 13 -6.62 -10.70 15.08
CA TYR A 13 -5.21 -10.44 14.81
C TYR A 13 -4.81 -9.10 15.41
N PHE A 14 -3.79 -9.11 16.28
CA PHE A 14 -3.29 -7.92 16.98
C PHE A 14 -1.82 -7.71 16.63
N PRO A 15 -1.51 -6.92 15.59
CA PRO A 15 -0.12 -6.70 15.20
C PRO A 15 0.63 -5.90 16.27
N LYS A 16 1.88 -6.28 16.52
CA LYS A 16 2.80 -5.49 17.36
C LYS A 16 3.41 -4.38 16.50
N GLN A 17 3.13 -3.13 16.84
CA GLN A 17 3.71 -1.97 16.16
C GLN A 17 4.60 -1.19 17.13
N VAL A 18 5.68 -0.60 16.62
CA VAL A 18 6.59 0.20 17.44
C VAL A 18 5.88 1.52 17.78
N PRO A 19 5.77 1.92 19.07
CA PRO A 19 5.04 3.13 19.48
C PRO A 19 5.49 4.41 18.77
N LYS A 20 6.77 4.50 18.38
CA LYS A 20 7.32 5.65 17.64
C LYS A 20 6.63 5.94 16.30
N THR A 21 5.98 4.93 15.69
CA THR A 21 5.14 5.12 14.49
C THR A 21 4.10 6.21 14.71
N GLN A 22 3.59 6.34 15.95
CA GLN A 22 2.56 7.32 16.24
C GLN A 22 3.02 8.77 16.08
N ALA A 23 4.30 9.04 16.33
CA ALA A 23 4.88 10.38 16.24
C ALA A 23 4.97 10.91 14.80
N VAL A 24 4.87 10.02 13.80
CA VAL A 24 5.00 10.34 12.36
C VAL A 24 3.68 10.16 11.59
N MET A 25 2.54 10.09 12.29
CA MET A 25 1.21 10.14 11.67
C MET A 25 0.63 11.54 11.82
N CYS A 26 0.39 12.23 10.70
CA CYS A 26 0.01 13.66 10.68
C CYS A 26 -1.33 13.96 11.37
N CYS A 27 -2.26 13.01 11.29
CA CYS A 27 -3.68 13.32 11.28
C CYS A 27 -4.49 12.26 12.03
N ASP A 28 -3.99 11.84 13.19
CA ASP A 28 -4.51 10.76 14.04
C ASP A 28 -4.11 9.33 13.62
N ASN A 29 -4.37 8.35 14.50
CA ASN A 29 -4.01 6.93 14.36
C ASN A 29 -5.03 6.09 13.57
N VAL A 30 -5.70 6.72 12.61
CA VAL A 30 -6.78 6.11 11.84
C VAL A 30 -6.29 5.00 10.90
N ASN A 31 -7.18 4.03 10.64
CA ASN A 31 -7.01 3.03 9.59
C ASN A 31 -8.31 2.91 8.79
N ARG A 32 -8.23 3.01 7.46
CA ARG A 32 -9.43 3.08 6.60
C ARG A 32 -10.02 1.73 6.20
N GLY A 33 -9.44 0.61 6.64
CA GLY A 33 -10.06 -0.71 6.52
C GLY A 33 -9.21 -1.75 5.80
N LEU A 34 -9.91 -2.81 5.37
CA LEU A 34 -9.35 -4.06 4.87
C LEU A 34 -9.71 -4.28 3.39
N ALA A 35 -9.02 -5.22 2.75
CA ALA A 35 -9.47 -5.81 1.49
C ALA A 35 -9.57 -7.34 1.60
N PHE A 36 -10.38 -7.95 0.73
CA PHE A 36 -10.52 -9.39 0.62
C PHE A 36 -10.19 -9.84 -0.80
N GLY A 37 -9.49 -10.97 -0.93
CA GLY A 37 -9.19 -11.60 -2.22
C GLY A 37 -8.45 -12.92 -2.04
N ASP A 38 -8.68 -13.88 -2.94
CA ASP A 38 -7.97 -15.17 -2.95
C ASP A 38 -7.94 -15.88 -1.58
N GLY A 39 -9.08 -15.87 -0.89
CA GLY A 39 -9.24 -16.48 0.44
C GLY A 39 -8.46 -15.79 1.56
N LYS A 40 -7.96 -14.58 1.34
CA LYS A 40 -7.14 -13.81 2.28
C LYS A 40 -7.78 -12.45 2.61
N ILE A 41 -7.51 -11.98 3.82
CA ILE A 41 -7.77 -10.62 4.29
C ILE A 41 -6.45 -9.86 4.24
N TYR A 42 -6.47 -8.67 3.65
CA TYR A 42 -5.31 -7.79 3.55
C TYR A 42 -5.48 -6.61 4.48
N LEU A 43 -4.50 -6.41 5.36
CA LEU A 43 -4.43 -5.29 6.29
C LEU A 43 -3.17 -4.48 5.98
N GLN A 44 -3.36 -3.23 5.61
CA GLN A 44 -2.29 -2.24 5.59
C GLN A 44 -2.17 -1.63 7.00
N GLN A 45 -1.06 -1.88 7.68
CA GLN A 45 -0.78 -1.39 9.02
C GLN A 45 -0.13 0.00 8.99
N ASN A 46 -0.27 0.75 10.09
CA ASN A 46 0.19 2.14 10.14
C ASN A 46 1.72 2.29 10.09
N ASN A 47 2.45 1.29 10.59
CA ASN A 47 3.91 1.19 10.50
C ASN A 47 4.42 0.78 9.11
N GLY A 48 3.57 0.81 8.09
CA GLY A 48 3.94 0.49 6.71
C GLY A 48 3.98 -0.99 6.35
N VAL A 49 3.62 -1.90 7.27
CA VAL A 49 3.54 -3.33 6.96
C VAL A 49 2.23 -3.66 6.26
N LEU A 50 2.29 -4.29 5.08
CA LEU A 50 1.14 -4.94 4.44
C LEU A 50 1.17 -6.42 4.81
N VAL A 51 0.11 -6.91 5.45
CA VAL A 51 -0.02 -8.32 5.85
C VAL A 51 -1.20 -8.98 5.17
N ALA A 52 -1.02 -10.23 4.73
CA ALA A 52 -2.07 -11.11 4.26
C ALA A 52 -2.38 -12.17 5.31
N LEU A 53 -3.65 -12.27 5.70
CA LEU A 53 -4.15 -13.22 6.69
C LEU A 53 -5.08 -14.21 6.00
N ASN A 54 -5.04 -15.48 6.40
CA ASN A 54 -6.03 -16.46 5.99
C ASN A 54 -7.41 -16.01 6.50
N ALA A 55 -8.39 -15.85 5.60
CA ALA A 55 -9.68 -15.29 5.97
C ALA A 55 -10.49 -16.16 6.96
N LYS A 56 -10.22 -17.47 7.01
CA LYS A 56 -10.90 -18.41 7.89
C LYS A 56 -10.24 -18.52 9.26
N THR A 57 -8.91 -18.50 9.32
CA THR A 57 -8.15 -18.78 10.55
C THR A 57 -7.55 -17.54 11.19
N GLY A 58 -7.38 -16.45 10.43
CA GLY A 58 -6.65 -15.26 10.87
C GLY A 58 -5.13 -15.42 10.90
N GLU A 59 -4.60 -16.59 10.49
CA GLU A 59 -3.17 -16.85 10.45
C GLU A 59 -2.48 -16.03 9.37
N GLN A 60 -1.29 -15.54 9.68
CA GLN A 60 -0.45 -14.80 8.74
C GLN A 60 0.07 -15.72 7.64
N VAL A 61 -0.20 -15.36 6.38
CA VAL A 61 0.29 -16.05 5.19
C VAL A 61 1.62 -15.45 4.74
N TRP A 62 1.67 -14.12 4.65
CA TRP A 62 2.87 -13.36 4.33
C TRP A 62 2.74 -11.92 4.85
N GLU A 63 3.87 -11.23 4.97
CA GLU A 63 3.94 -9.78 5.22
C GLU A 63 5.07 -9.15 4.41
N VAL A 64 4.93 -7.86 4.10
CA VAL A 64 5.98 -7.05 3.47
C VAL A 64 6.02 -5.64 4.04
N GLN A 65 7.22 -5.08 4.16
CA GLN A 65 7.42 -3.68 4.51
C GLN A 65 7.20 -2.80 3.26
N VAL A 66 6.13 -2.01 3.24
CA VAL A 66 5.78 -1.11 2.14
C VAL A 66 6.44 0.25 2.31
N ASN A 67 6.30 0.84 3.49
CA ASN A 67 6.84 2.15 3.87
C ASN A 67 7.62 2.03 5.18
N ASP A 68 8.66 2.84 5.38
CA ASP A 68 9.42 2.85 6.62
C ASP A 68 9.10 4.13 7.44
N PRO A 69 8.50 4.01 8.65
CA PRO A 69 8.21 5.15 9.52
C PRO A 69 9.44 6.00 9.86
N GLU A 70 10.65 5.44 9.84
CA GLU A 70 11.89 6.21 10.06
C GLU A 70 12.13 7.26 8.97
N THR A 71 11.50 7.09 7.81
CA THR A 71 11.58 8.03 6.68
C THR A 71 10.42 9.03 6.65
N GLY A 72 9.59 9.07 7.70
CA GLY A 72 8.37 9.88 7.74
C GLY A 72 7.21 9.30 6.93
N ALA A 73 7.37 8.08 6.38
CA ALA A 73 6.34 7.41 5.59
C ALA A 73 5.54 6.41 6.44
N THR A 74 4.23 6.55 6.44
CA THR A 74 3.29 5.66 7.16
C THR A 74 2.18 5.19 6.22
N ASN A 75 1.19 4.47 6.75
CA ASN A 75 -0.04 4.18 6.01
C ASN A 75 -1.28 4.40 6.86
N THR A 76 -2.34 4.84 6.20
CA THR A 76 -3.69 4.91 6.79
C THR A 76 -4.75 4.44 5.79
N ASN A 77 -4.39 4.20 4.52
CA ASN A 77 -5.30 3.78 3.45
C ASN A 77 -5.72 2.31 3.61
N ALA A 78 -6.92 1.97 3.15
CA ALA A 78 -7.26 0.58 2.91
C ALA A 78 -6.50 0.08 1.66
N PRO A 79 -6.04 -1.18 1.64
CA PRO A 79 -5.56 -1.80 0.42
C PRO A 79 -6.71 -2.05 -0.57
N MET A 80 -6.40 -2.33 -1.83
CA MET A 80 -7.39 -2.68 -2.86
C MET A 80 -6.93 -3.91 -3.65
N VAL A 81 -7.75 -4.95 -3.69
CA VAL A 81 -7.46 -6.13 -4.52
C VAL A 81 -7.93 -5.91 -5.95
N VAL A 82 -7.05 -6.15 -6.92
CA VAL A 82 -7.33 -6.13 -8.35
C VAL A 82 -6.69 -7.34 -9.00
N LYS A 83 -7.51 -8.25 -9.54
CA LYS A 83 -7.07 -9.52 -10.14
C LYS A 83 -6.18 -10.32 -9.16
N ASP A 84 -4.94 -10.56 -9.54
CA ASP A 84 -3.91 -11.32 -8.83
C ASP A 84 -2.99 -10.44 -7.95
N LYS A 85 -3.38 -9.17 -7.71
CA LYS A 85 -2.58 -8.19 -6.97
C LYS A 85 -3.38 -7.46 -5.90
N VAL A 86 -2.68 -7.03 -4.85
CA VAL A 86 -3.17 -6.09 -3.85
C VAL A 86 -2.39 -4.78 -3.98
N LEU A 87 -3.14 -3.69 -4.15
CA LEU A 87 -2.63 -2.34 -4.31
C LEU A 87 -2.67 -1.61 -2.98
N THR A 88 -1.65 -0.81 -2.70
CA THR A 88 -1.58 0.09 -1.55
C THR A 88 -0.72 1.30 -1.89
N GLY A 89 -0.76 2.32 -1.04
CA GLY A 89 -0.05 3.57 -1.23
C GLY A 89 0.86 3.92 -0.06
N CYS A 90 0.92 5.22 0.24
CA CYS A 90 1.78 5.83 1.25
C CYS A 90 1.05 7.04 1.87
N ALA A 91 1.36 7.35 3.12
CA ALA A 91 1.10 8.62 3.79
C ALA A 91 2.45 9.21 4.25
N GLY A 92 2.48 10.52 4.53
CA GLY A 92 3.71 11.23 4.90
C GLY A 92 3.99 12.50 4.11
N GLY A 93 2.97 13.08 3.44
CA GLY A 93 3.13 14.33 2.69
C GLY A 93 3.62 15.49 3.57
N GLU A 94 3.16 15.53 4.82
CA GLU A 94 3.56 16.51 5.85
C GLU A 94 5.00 16.28 6.36
N PHE A 95 5.62 15.15 6.02
CA PHE A 95 6.95 14.74 6.48
C PHE A 95 7.96 14.60 5.32
N GLY A 96 7.61 15.06 4.12
CA GLY A 96 8.50 15.00 2.95
C GLY A 96 8.66 13.61 2.35
N ALA A 97 7.77 12.66 2.67
CA ALA A 97 7.79 11.33 2.07
C ALA A 97 7.49 11.40 0.56
N ARG A 98 8.37 10.83 -0.26
CA ARG A 98 8.10 10.64 -1.70
C ARG A 98 7.19 9.43 -1.90
N CYS A 99 5.88 9.67 -1.84
CA CYS A 99 4.89 8.61 -1.96
C CYS A 99 4.78 8.00 -3.37
N PHE A 100 4.15 6.83 -3.40
CA PHE A 100 3.95 5.98 -4.57
C PHE A 100 2.66 5.19 -4.43
N MET A 101 2.23 4.57 -5.53
CA MET A 101 1.33 3.42 -5.53
C MET A 101 2.14 2.17 -5.82
N ALA A 102 1.84 1.07 -5.12
CA ALA A 102 2.50 -0.21 -5.34
C ALA A 102 1.47 -1.34 -5.44
N ALA A 103 1.78 -2.35 -6.23
CA ALA A 103 1.04 -3.59 -6.31
C ALA A 103 1.93 -4.77 -5.91
N TYR A 104 1.37 -5.62 -5.05
CA TYR A 104 2.02 -6.84 -4.58
C TYR A 104 1.19 -8.05 -5.01
N TYR A 105 1.83 -9.15 -5.40
CA TYR A 105 1.11 -10.37 -5.77
C TYR A 105 0.38 -10.97 -4.57
N LEU A 106 -0.88 -11.38 -4.76
CA LEU A 106 -1.69 -11.99 -3.69
C LEU A 106 -1.07 -13.29 -3.15
N LYS A 107 -0.32 -14.00 -4.00
CA LYS A 107 0.27 -15.32 -3.73
C LYS A 107 1.30 -15.28 -2.61
N ASP A 108 2.25 -14.34 -2.67
CA ASP A 108 3.46 -14.36 -1.84
C ASP A 108 3.90 -12.97 -1.36
N GLY A 109 3.16 -11.92 -1.70
CA GLY A 109 3.51 -10.55 -1.33
C GLY A 109 4.69 -9.98 -2.11
N THR A 110 5.20 -10.65 -3.14
CA THR A 110 6.27 -10.09 -3.97
C THR A 110 5.80 -8.85 -4.73
N LEU A 111 6.68 -7.84 -4.86
CA LEU A 111 6.36 -6.59 -5.54
C LEU A 111 6.20 -6.84 -7.04
N ALA A 112 5.02 -6.51 -7.58
CA ALA A 112 4.75 -6.59 -9.01
C ALA A 112 5.19 -5.30 -9.73
N TRP A 113 4.83 -4.14 -9.19
CA TRP A 113 5.24 -2.84 -9.69
C TRP A 113 5.10 -1.77 -8.60
N LYS A 114 5.84 -0.68 -8.76
CA LYS A 114 5.76 0.54 -7.95
C LYS A 114 5.83 1.75 -8.88
N ALA A 115 4.88 2.68 -8.73
CA ALA A 115 4.82 3.93 -9.47
C ALA A 115 4.87 5.09 -8.49
N TYR A 116 5.94 5.88 -8.53
CA TYR A 116 6.08 7.09 -7.72
C TYR A 116 5.16 8.21 -8.23
N SER A 117 4.83 9.16 -7.35
CA SER A 117 4.02 10.33 -7.74
C SER A 117 4.83 11.45 -8.41
N THR A 118 6.15 11.41 -8.29
CA THR A 118 7.10 12.40 -8.84
C THR A 118 8.38 11.70 -9.26
N GLY A 119 9.25 12.35 -10.04
CA GLY A 119 10.57 11.85 -10.45
C GLY A 119 10.63 11.50 -11.94
N PRO A 120 11.69 10.79 -12.38
CA PRO A 120 11.86 10.42 -13.78
C PRO A 120 10.72 9.53 -14.30
N ASP A 121 10.41 9.61 -15.60
CA ASP A 121 9.34 8.84 -16.27
C ASP A 121 9.36 7.34 -15.91
N ALA A 122 10.56 6.76 -15.83
CA ALA A 122 10.76 5.34 -15.49
C ALA A 122 10.29 4.98 -14.08
N GLU A 123 10.34 5.91 -13.12
CA GLU A 123 9.94 5.69 -11.73
C GLU A 123 8.46 5.99 -11.49
N VAL A 124 7.88 6.91 -12.26
CA VAL A 124 6.44 7.21 -12.23
C VAL A 124 5.62 6.31 -13.17
N LEU A 125 6.29 5.43 -13.93
CA LEU A 125 5.72 4.52 -14.94
C LEU A 125 4.95 5.23 -16.07
N ILE A 126 5.39 6.42 -16.47
CA ILE A 126 4.86 7.09 -17.66
C ILE A 126 5.47 6.43 -18.91
N GLY A 127 4.61 5.93 -19.79
CA GLY A 127 5.01 5.30 -21.05
C GLY A 127 5.57 6.30 -22.07
N THR A 128 6.45 5.84 -22.95
CA THR A 128 7.04 6.68 -24.01
C THR A 128 6.01 7.22 -25.01
N ASP A 129 4.84 6.59 -25.08
CA ASP A 129 3.71 6.99 -25.92
C ASP A 129 2.59 7.70 -25.15
N PHE A 130 2.79 8.07 -23.87
CA PHE A 130 1.76 8.68 -23.02
C PHE A 130 1.10 9.91 -23.66
N ASN A 131 1.89 10.75 -24.33
CA ASN A 131 1.42 11.96 -25.00
C ASN A 131 1.24 11.78 -26.53
N LYS A 132 1.13 10.55 -27.06
CA LYS A 132 1.01 10.33 -28.51
C LYS A 132 -0.16 11.10 -29.15
N ASP A 133 -1.26 11.25 -28.41
CA ASP A 133 -2.47 11.94 -28.86
C ASP A 133 -2.42 13.46 -28.59
N ASN A 134 -1.46 13.91 -27.77
CA ASN A 134 -1.28 15.30 -27.37
C ASN A 134 0.22 15.69 -27.32
N PRO A 135 0.94 15.64 -28.47
CA PRO A 135 2.39 15.79 -28.51
C PRO A 135 2.88 17.15 -27.99
N GLN A 136 2.03 18.18 -27.98
CA GLN A 136 2.33 19.50 -27.41
C GLN A 136 2.62 19.47 -25.90
N TYR A 137 2.17 18.44 -25.16
CA TYR A 137 2.44 18.29 -23.73
C TYR A 137 3.70 17.47 -23.42
N SER A 138 4.44 17.01 -24.45
CA SER A 138 5.73 16.32 -24.30
C SER A 138 6.88 17.24 -23.90
N ALA A 139 6.63 18.53 -23.64
CA ALA A 139 7.64 19.52 -23.29
C ALA A 139 8.33 19.28 -21.93
N LEU A 140 7.87 18.33 -21.11
CA LEU A 140 8.55 17.90 -19.88
C LEU A 140 9.41 16.64 -20.06
N SER A 141 9.19 15.85 -21.11
CA SER A 141 9.99 14.65 -21.42
C SER A 141 11.24 14.96 -22.27
N VAL A 142 11.51 16.24 -22.54
CA VAL A 142 12.70 16.72 -23.28
C VAL A 142 13.90 17.03 -22.39
N TYR A 143 13.77 16.95 -21.06
CA TYR A 143 14.91 16.94 -20.13
C TYR A 143 15.56 15.56 -20.08
N LYS A 144 16.01 15.05 -21.24
CA LYS A 144 16.74 13.78 -21.30
C LYS A 144 18.15 13.86 -20.69
N ASP A 145 18.65 15.05 -20.37
CA ASP A 145 20.04 15.28 -19.96
C ASP A 145 20.21 16.37 -18.87
N ILE A 146 19.54 16.24 -17.72
CA ILE A 146 20.01 16.85 -16.45
C ILE A 146 19.94 15.80 -15.34
#